data_AF-A0A7Y0N3L4-F1
#
_entry.id   AF-A0A7Y0N3L4-F1
#
_cell.length_a   1.000
_cell.length_b   1.000
_cell.length_c   1.000
_cell.angle_alpha   90.00
_cell.angle_beta   90.00
_cell.angle_gamma   90.00
#
_symmetry.space_group_name_H-M   'P 1'
#
loop_
_entity.id
_entity.type
_entity.pdbx_description
1 polymer ?
#
loop_
_entity_poly.entity_id
_entity_poly.type
_entity_poly.pdbx_seq_one_letter_code
_entity_poly.pdbx_strand_id
1 'polypeptide(L)'
;ICVLMGLSGSGKSSLLRTVNGLNEISRGSLKIQDGDDMVELANCNEQTLRHLRTHRVSMVFQKFALMPWLTVLDNVAFGLEMQGIGKAERRAKAREQLEMVGLSEWESKFPHELSGGMQQRVGLARAFAMDTDILLMDEPFSALDPLIRAQL
;
A
#
# COMPACT_ATOMS: atom_id res chain seq x y z
N ILE A 1 5.72 -1.40 15.47
CA ILE A 1 5.48 -2.47 14.48
C ILE A 1 4.67 -3.57 15.15
N CYS A 2 3.53 -3.96 14.57
CA CYS A 2 2.69 -5.07 15.05
C CYS A 2 2.77 -6.22 14.05
N VAL A 3 2.91 -7.46 14.52
CA VAL A 3 3.03 -8.64 13.67
C VAL A 3 1.89 -9.62 14.00
N LEU A 4 1.11 -9.96 12.98
CA LEU A 4 0.02 -10.93 13.10
C LEU A 4 0.46 -12.29 12.53
N MET A 5 0.60 -13.29 13.40
CA MET A 5 1.03 -14.64 13.03
C MET A 5 -0.11 -15.66 13.17
N GLY A 6 -0.09 -16.71 12.35
CA GLY A 6 -1.09 -17.78 12.36
C GLY A 6 -1.00 -18.66 11.12
N LEU A 7 -1.59 -19.86 11.18
CA LEU A 7 -1.59 -20.83 10.08
C LEU A 7 -2.23 -20.28 8.80
N SER A 8 -1.93 -20.89 7.65
CA SER A 8 -2.64 -20.58 6.41
C SER A 8 -4.14 -20.79 6.60
N GLY A 9 -4.96 -19.86 6.09
CA GLY A 9 -6.41 -19.88 6.28
C GLY A 9 -6.94 -19.40 7.65
N SER A 10 -6.08 -18.96 8.58
CA SER A 10 -6.52 -18.48 9.91
C SER A 10 -7.20 -17.10 9.92
N GLY A 11 -7.51 -16.52 8.76
CA GLY A 11 -8.21 -15.23 8.65
C GLY A 11 -7.34 -13.96 8.70
N LYS A 12 -6.00 -14.06 8.72
CA LYS A 12 -5.08 -12.91 8.78
C LYS A 12 -5.32 -11.88 7.67
N SER A 13 -5.31 -12.33 6.42
CA SER A 13 -5.56 -11.47 5.26
C SER A 13 -6.99 -10.91 5.28
N SER A 14 -7.97 -11.68 5.78
CA SER A 14 -9.33 -11.19 5.96
C SER A 14 -9.39 -10.04 6.97
N LEU A 15 -8.67 -10.15 8.08
CA LEU A 15 -8.58 -9.08 9.08
C LEU A 15 -7.92 -7.82 8.50
N LEU A 16 -6.76 -7.96 7.85
CA LEU A 16 -6.06 -6.82 7.22
C LEU A 16 -6.94 -6.13 6.17
N ARG A 17 -7.65 -6.90 5.34
CA ARG A 17 -8.60 -6.36 4.37
C ARG A 17 -9.79 -5.67 5.04
N THR A 18 -10.24 -6.15 6.18
CA THR A 18 -11.30 -5.50 6.97
C THR A 18 -10.83 -4.16 7.53
N VAL A 19 -9.59 -4.06 8.01
CA VAL A 19 -9.01 -2.77 8.47
C VAL A 19 -8.92 -1.76 7.33
N ASN A 20 -8.63 -2.21 6.10
CA ASN A 20 -8.66 -1.36 4.91
C ASN A 20 -10.09 -1.16 4.33
N GLY A 21 -11.13 -1.68 4.99
CA GLY A 21 -12.53 -1.64 4.55
C GLY A 21 -12.84 -2.39 3.26
N LEU A 22 -11.96 -3.30 2.81
CA LEU A 22 -12.16 -4.14 1.63
C LEU A 22 -13.11 -5.32 1.90
N ASN A 23 -13.25 -5.71 3.17
CA ASN A 23 -14.22 -6.69 3.64
C ASN A 23 -15.18 -6.01 4.63
N GLU A 24 -16.46 -6.37 4.57
CA GLU A 24 -17.47 -5.88 5.51
C GLU A 24 -17.32 -6.49 6.90
N ILE A 25 -17.64 -5.70 7.93
CA ILE A 25 -17.62 -6.13 9.33
C ILE A 25 -18.99 -6.72 9.67
N SER A 26 -19.06 -8.03 9.88
CA SER A 26 -20.33 -8.67 10.25
C SER A 26 -20.77 -8.34 11.68
N ARG A 27 -19.83 -8.24 12.62
CA ARG A 27 -20.06 -7.93 14.05
C ARG A 27 -18.82 -7.28 14.67
N GLY A 28 -19.02 -6.49 15.72
CA GLY A 28 -17.96 -5.79 16.44
C GLY A 28 -17.81 -4.34 15.98
N SER A 29 -16.74 -3.68 16.44
CA SER A 29 -16.41 -2.31 16.05
C SER A 29 -14.95 -2.24 15.62
N LEU A 30 -14.68 -1.44 14.60
CA LEU A 30 -13.33 -1.15 14.11
C LEU A 30 -13.25 0.36 13.93
N LYS A 31 -12.36 0.98 14.69
CA LYS A 31 -12.19 2.44 14.69
C LYS A 31 -10.78 2.80 14.25
N ILE A 32 -10.67 3.78 13.38
CA ILE A 32 -9.40 4.34 12.93
C ILE A 32 -9.35 5.79 13.40
N GLN A 33 -8.20 6.19 13.95
CA GLN A 33 -7.97 7.57 14.35
C GLN A 33 -7.73 8.43 13.11
N ASP A 34 -8.44 9.56 13.02
CA ASP A 34 -8.29 10.55 11.97
C ASP A 34 -8.21 11.94 12.61
N GLY A 35 -6.97 12.40 12.86
CA GLY A 35 -6.73 13.59 13.68
C GLY A 35 -7.12 13.33 15.13
N ASP A 36 -8.03 14.14 15.65
CA ASP A 36 -8.53 14.03 17.04
C ASP A 36 -9.76 13.12 17.15
N ASP A 37 -10.34 12.69 16.03
CA ASP A 37 -11.56 11.89 15.99
C ASP A 37 -11.30 10.39 15.77
N MET A 38 -12.22 9.56 16.26
CA MET A 38 -12.24 8.12 16.02
C MET A 38 -13.36 7.77 15.04
N VAL A 39 -13.00 7.37 13.83
CA VAL A 39 -13.94 7.01 12.77
C VAL A 39 -14.25 5.52 12.82
N GLU A 40 -15.53 5.16 12.95
CA GLU A 40 -15.99 3.77 12.92
C GLU A 40 -16.21 3.28 11.48
N LEU A 41 -15.45 2.27 11.04
CA LEU A 41 -15.49 1.79 9.66
C LEU A 41 -16.80 1.10 9.28
N ALA A 42 -17.45 0.44 10.25
CA ALA A 42 -18.66 -0.35 9.98
C ALA A 42 -19.83 0.50 9.44
N ASN A 43 -19.87 1.78 9.80
CA ASN A 43 -20.98 2.70 9.49
C ASN A 43 -20.54 3.93 8.69
N CYS A 44 -19.31 3.96 8.19
CA CYS A 44 -18.79 5.12 7.46
C CYS A 44 -19.31 5.15 6.01
N ASN A 45 -19.50 6.35 5.46
CA ASN A 45 -19.88 6.53 4.06
C ASN A 45 -18.67 6.34 3.12
N GLU A 46 -18.93 6.19 1.83
CA GLU A 46 -17.87 5.96 0.82
C GLU A 46 -16.83 7.08 0.74
N GLN A 47 -17.23 8.33 1.03
CA GLN A 47 -16.33 9.49 0.98
C GLN A 47 -15.34 9.45 2.14
N THR A 48 -15.81 9.18 3.36
CA THR A 48 -14.99 8.98 4.55
C THR A 48 -14.07 7.78 4.37
N LEU A 49 -14.58 6.66 3.85
CA LEU A 49 -13.74 5.48 3.60
C LEU A 49 -12.63 5.77 2.59
N ARG A 50 -12.93 6.53 1.52
CA ARG A 50 -11.93 6.97 0.55
C ARG A 50 -10.88 7.87 1.21
N HIS A 51 -11.29 8.81 2.06
CA HIS A 51 -10.38 9.68 2.80
C HIS A 51 -9.40 8.86 3.67
N LEU A 52 -9.92 7.91 4.45
CA LEU A 52 -9.09 7.05 5.29
C LEU A 52 -8.08 6.23 4.48
N ARG A 53 -8.50 5.68 3.33
CA ARG A 53 -7.62 4.93 2.42
C ARG A 53 -6.57 5.76 1.70
N THR A 54 -6.78 7.06 1.58
CA THR A 54 -5.83 7.95 0.92
C THR A 54 -4.95 8.70 1.91
N HIS A 55 -5.33 8.85 3.19
CA HIS A 55 -4.57 9.68 4.14
C HIS A 55 -4.11 8.94 5.40
N ARG A 56 -4.82 7.88 5.82
CA ARG A 56 -4.55 7.20 7.10
C ARG A 56 -4.01 5.80 6.93
N VAL A 57 -4.45 5.08 5.90
CA VAL A 57 -4.13 3.66 5.73
C VAL A 57 -3.61 3.37 4.33
N SER A 58 -2.40 2.85 4.25
CA SER A 58 -1.84 2.25 3.03
C SER A 58 -1.77 0.74 3.14
N MET A 59 -1.90 0.04 2.02
CA MET A 59 -1.86 -1.42 1.98
C MET A 59 -0.90 -1.95 0.91
N VAL A 60 -0.03 -2.88 1.33
CA VAL A 60 0.77 -3.72 0.44
C VAL A 60 0.09 -5.08 0.32
N PHE A 61 -0.34 -5.42 -0.89
CA PHE A 61 -1.03 -6.67 -1.20
C PHE A 61 -0.06 -7.82 -1.51
N GLN A 62 -0.47 -9.05 -1.20
CA GLN A 62 0.25 -10.29 -1.52
C GLN A 62 0.51 -10.46 -3.03
N LYS A 63 -0.49 -10.16 -3.87
CA LYS A 63 -0.28 -9.97 -5.32
C LYS A 63 -0.19 -8.47 -5.57
N PHE A 64 0.90 -8.02 -6.18
CA PHE A 64 1.35 -6.62 -6.15
C PHE A 64 0.38 -5.59 -6.75
N ALA A 65 -0.75 -6.01 -7.31
CA ALA A 65 -1.88 -5.18 -7.76
C ALA A 65 -1.41 -3.92 -8.50
N LEU A 66 -0.34 -4.08 -9.29
CA LEU A 66 0.20 -3.02 -10.12
C LEU A 66 -0.71 -2.87 -11.32
N MET A 67 -0.94 -1.64 -11.73
CA MET A 67 -1.72 -1.32 -12.91
C MET A 67 -0.85 -1.61 -14.14
N PRO A 68 -1.19 -2.61 -14.97
CA PRO A 68 -0.32 -3.07 -16.06
C PRO A 68 -0.17 -2.03 -17.19
N TRP A 69 -1.10 -1.09 -17.29
CA TRP A 69 -1.10 0.01 -18.25
C TRP A 69 -0.37 1.27 -17.76
N LEU A 70 0.09 1.30 -16.51
CA LEU A 70 0.88 2.41 -15.97
C LEU A 70 2.36 2.03 -15.92
N THR A 71 3.23 3.03 -16.07
CA THR A 71 4.67 2.86 -15.82
C THR A 71 4.93 2.58 -14.34
N VAL A 72 6.15 2.16 -14.00
CA VAL A 72 6.59 2.01 -12.60
C VAL A 72 6.45 3.32 -11.84
N LEU A 73 6.88 4.43 -12.43
CA LEU A 73 6.72 5.76 -11.83
C LEU A 73 5.26 6.12 -11.59
N ASP A 74 4.41 5.90 -12.59
CA ASP A 74 2.99 6.25 -12.49
C ASP A 74 2.24 5.30 -11.54
N ASN A 75 2.67 4.04 -11.39
CA ASN A 75 2.16 3.13 -10.37
C ASN A 75 2.44 3.66 -8.96
N VAL A 76 3.67 4.11 -8.70
CA VAL A 76 4.05 4.68 -7.39
C VAL A 76 3.35 6.01 -7.14
N ALA A 77 3.21 6.86 -8.17
CA ALA A 77 2.55 8.16 -8.08
C ALA A 77 1.01 8.09 -8.06
N PHE A 78 0.41 6.92 -8.27
CA PHE A 78 -1.04 6.76 -8.45
C PHE A 78 -1.84 7.18 -7.22
N GLY A 79 -1.41 6.80 -6.02
CA GLY A 79 -2.13 7.17 -4.81
C GLY A 79 -2.08 8.68 -4.52
N LEU A 80 -0.94 9.32 -4.82
CA LEU A 80 -0.77 10.78 -4.71
C LEU A 80 -1.69 11.53 -5.70
N GLU A 81 -1.93 10.96 -6.88
CA GLU A 81 -2.93 11.48 -7.82
C GLU A 81 -4.34 11.44 -7.22
N MET A 82 -4.68 10.37 -6.50
CA MET A 82 -5.96 10.25 -5.81
C MET A 82 -6.12 11.21 -4.63
N GLN A 83 -5.02 11.67 -4.04
CA GLN A 83 -5.00 12.78 -3.07
C GLN A 83 -5.13 14.16 -3.73
N GLY A 84 -5.09 14.24 -5.07
CA GLY A 84 -5.17 15.50 -5.81
C GLY A 84 -3.83 16.24 -5.96
N ILE A 85 -2.70 15.57 -5.69
CA ILE A 85 -1.37 16.18 -5.79
C ILE A 85 -1.00 16.41 -7.27
N GLY A 86 -0.44 17.60 -7.56
CA GLY A 86 -0.06 18.01 -8.91
C GLY A 86 0.98 17.07 -9.54
N LYS A 87 0.92 16.91 -10.87
CA LYS A 87 1.75 15.95 -11.64
C LYS A 87 3.25 16.06 -11.36
N ALA A 88 3.78 17.28 -11.28
CA ALA A 88 5.20 17.51 -11.03
C ALA A 88 5.61 17.03 -9.63
N GLU A 89 4.83 17.41 -8.61
CA GLU A 89 5.09 17.05 -7.21
C GLU A 89 4.95 15.54 -6.97
N ARG A 90 3.86 14.91 -7.46
CA ARG A 90 3.67 13.47 -7.27
C ARG A 90 4.76 12.62 -7.92
N ARG A 91 5.27 13.05 -9.09
CA ARG A 91 6.38 12.36 -9.76
C ARG A 91 7.70 12.58 -9.05
N ALA A 92 7.93 13.74 -8.42
CA ALA A 92 9.11 13.96 -7.60
C ALA A 92 9.11 13.04 -6.38
N LYS A 93 8.02 13.00 -5.61
CA LYS A 93 7.84 12.09 -4.46
C LYS A 93 7.98 10.62 -4.88
N ALA A 94 7.35 10.23 -5.98
CA ALA A 94 7.43 8.85 -6.47
C ALA A 94 8.86 8.43 -6.85
N ARG A 95 9.67 9.34 -7.40
CA ARG A 95 11.08 9.07 -7.71
C ARG A 95 11.93 8.85 -6.47
N GLU A 96 11.74 9.67 -5.44
CA GLU A 96 12.42 9.49 -4.15
C GLU A 96 12.16 8.11 -3.57
N GLN A 97 10.89 7.64 -3.63
CA GLN A 97 10.54 6.31 -3.16
C GLN A 97 11.09 5.20 -4.05
N LEU A 98 11.16 5.41 -5.37
CA LEU A 98 11.80 4.46 -6.28
C LEU A 98 13.31 4.36 -6.04
N GLU A 99 13.96 5.47 -5.69
CA GLU A 99 15.37 5.49 -5.31
C GLU A 99 15.62 4.70 -4.02
N MET A 100 14.78 4.91 -3.01
CA MET A 100 14.84 4.17 -1.74
C MET A 100 14.76 2.64 -1.95
N VAL A 101 13.96 2.17 -2.90
CA VAL A 101 13.84 0.73 -3.21
C VAL A 101 14.81 0.24 -4.30
N GLY A 102 15.68 1.11 -4.81
CA GLY A 102 16.71 0.79 -5.81
C GLY A 102 16.14 0.48 -7.20
N LEU A 103 15.12 1.22 -7.64
CA LEU A 103 14.44 1.05 -8.93
C LEU A 103 14.38 2.33 -9.79
N SER A 104 15.20 3.34 -9.51
CA SER A 104 15.22 4.61 -10.26
C SER A 104 15.38 4.43 -11.77
N GLU A 105 16.25 3.51 -12.20
CA GLU A 105 16.52 3.23 -13.63
C GLU A 105 15.34 2.59 -14.36
N TRP A 106 14.37 2.07 -13.62
CA TRP A 106 13.20 1.34 -14.15
C TRP A 106 11.94 2.21 -14.16
N GLU A 107 12.04 3.51 -13.86
CA GLU A 107 10.88 4.39 -13.70
C GLU A 107 9.95 4.43 -14.92
N SER A 108 10.51 4.30 -16.13
CA SER A 108 9.80 4.36 -17.41
C SER A 108 9.27 3.01 -17.90
N LYS A 109 9.58 1.92 -17.19
CA LYS A 109 9.21 0.56 -17.55
C LYS A 109 7.78 0.24 -17.10
N PHE A 110 7.18 -0.78 -17.70
CA PHE A 110 5.90 -1.32 -17.29
C PHE A 110 6.07 -2.53 -16.36
N PRO A 111 5.06 -2.87 -15.52
CA PRO A 111 5.15 -3.99 -14.58
C PRO A 111 5.53 -5.33 -15.21
N HIS A 112 5.11 -5.59 -16.46
CA HIS A 112 5.42 -6.83 -17.17
C HIS A 112 6.88 -6.94 -17.62
N GLU A 113 7.64 -5.84 -17.61
CA GLU A 113 9.08 -5.81 -17.90
C GLU A 113 9.93 -6.05 -16.63
N LEU A 114 9.30 -6.18 -15.46
CA LEU A 114 9.96 -6.35 -14.18
C LEU A 114 9.91 -7.79 -13.67
N SER A 115 10.96 -8.21 -12.95
CA SER A 115 10.93 -9.46 -12.17
C SER A 115 9.91 -9.37 -11.02
N GLY A 116 9.46 -10.52 -10.50
CA GLY A 116 8.50 -10.55 -9.39
C GLY A 116 8.96 -9.76 -8.14
N GLY A 117 10.25 -9.89 -7.77
CA GLY A 117 10.83 -9.13 -6.65
C GLY A 117 10.96 -7.62 -6.93
N MET A 118 11.12 -7.23 -8.20
CA MET A 118 11.06 -5.81 -8.57
C MET A 118 9.63 -5.28 -8.49
N GLN A 119 8.63 -6.02 -8.99
CA GLN A 119 7.21 -5.65 -8.85
C GLN A 119 6.80 -5.49 -7.38
N GLN A 120 7.33 -6.33 -6.50
CA GLN A 120 7.14 -6.22 -5.06
C GLN A 120 7.67 -4.92 -4.49
N ARG A 121 8.91 -4.55 -4.86
CA ARG A 121 9.52 -3.28 -4.46
C ARG A 121 8.78 -2.07 -5.01
N VAL A 122 8.21 -2.15 -6.21
CA VAL A 122 7.30 -1.11 -6.73
C VAL A 122 6.03 -0.99 -5.86
N GLY A 123 5.44 -2.12 -5.46
CA GLY A 123 4.29 -2.13 -4.56
C GLY A 123 4.59 -1.50 -3.19
N LEU A 124 5.80 -1.72 -2.67
CA LEU A 124 6.30 -1.13 -1.44
C LEU A 124 6.51 0.39 -1.60
N ALA A 125 7.22 0.81 -2.65
CA ALA A 125 7.43 2.23 -2.96
C ALA A 125 6.11 3.00 -3.11
N ARG A 126 5.09 2.38 -3.74
CA ARG A 126 3.74 2.96 -3.84
C ARG A 126 3.08 3.19 -2.48
N ALA A 127 3.24 2.25 -1.55
CA ALA A 127 2.67 2.39 -0.22
C ALA A 127 3.44 3.44 0.61
N PHE A 128 4.77 3.50 0.48
CA PHE A 128 5.57 4.53 1.15
C PHE A 128 5.35 5.93 0.57
N ALA A 129 5.11 6.06 -0.74
CA ALA A 129 4.84 7.35 -1.37
C ALA A 129 3.62 8.06 -0.76
N MET A 130 2.66 7.31 -0.23
CA MET A 130 1.44 7.86 0.35
C MET A 130 1.63 8.48 1.73
N ASP A 131 2.76 8.21 2.41
CA ASP A 131 3.12 8.75 3.72
C ASP A 131 1.97 8.71 4.75
N THR A 132 1.29 7.56 4.82
CA THR A 132 0.14 7.37 5.71
C THR A 132 0.55 6.84 7.08
N ASP A 133 -0.23 7.16 8.11
CA ASP A 133 0.01 6.75 9.51
C ASP A 133 0.07 5.22 9.71
N ILE A 134 -0.75 4.47 8.98
CA ILE A 134 -0.88 3.01 9.13
C ILE A 134 -0.49 2.33 7.82
N LEU A 135 0.57 1.52 7.87
CA LEU A 135 0.96 0.64 6.77
C LEU A 135 0.55 -0.80 7.07
N LEU A 136 -0.42 -1.30 6.31
CA LEU A 136 -0.86 -2.69 6.33
C LEU A 136 -0.10 -3.50 5.30
N MET A 137 0.42 -4.65 5.70
CA MET A 137 1.22 -5.48 4.81
C MET A 137 0.76 -6.94 4.86
N ASP A 138 0.21 -7.44 3.76
CA ASP A 138 -0.24 -8.82 3.60
C ASP A 138 0.86 -9.63 2.89
N GLU A 139 1.71 -10.31 3.67
CA GLU A 139 2.88 -11.07 3.20
C GLU A 139 3.88 -10.27 2.34
N PRO A 140 4.34 -9.08 2.79
CA PRO A 140 5.12 -8.14 1.97
C PRO A 140 6.53 -8.62 1.62
N PHE A 141 6.98 -9.76 2.16
CA PHE A 141 8.35 -10.29 1.97
C PHE A 141 8.38 -11.73 1.47
N SER A 142 7.24 -12.30 1.08
CA SER A 142 7.16 -13.71 0.67
C SER A 142 7.95 -14.02 -0.62
N ALA A 143 7.99 -13.07 -1.55
CA ALA A 143 8.75 -13.17 -2.81
C ALA A 143 10.10 -12.43 -2.80
N LEU A 144 10.55 -11.91 -1.64
CA LEU A 144 11.85 -11.26 -1.49
C LEU A 144 12.90 -12.29 -1.05
N ASP A 145 13.97 -12.36 -1.83
CA ASP A 145 15.15 -13.19 -1.57
C ASP A 145 15.72 -12.88 -0.16
N PRO A 146 16.09 -13.90 0.66
CA PRO A 146 16.58 -13.71 2.03
C PRO A 146 17.69 -12.68 2.21
N LEU A 147 18.51 -12.44 1.16
CA LEU A 147 19.65 -11.52 1.21
C LEU A 147 19.27 -10.04 1.34
N ILE A 148 18.09 -9.61 0.85
CA ILE A 148 17.64 -8.20 0.95
C ILE A 148 16.84 -7.95 2.23
N ARG A 149 16.27 -8.99 2.86
CA ARG A 149 15.52 -8.86 4.14
C ARG A 149 16.35 -8.28 5.28
N ALA A 150 17.68 -8.34 5.21
CA ALA A 150 18.57 -7.83 6.25
C ALA A 150 18.91 -6.33 6.11
N GLN A 151 18.54 -5.69 5.00
CA GLN A 151 18.87 -4.27 4.72
C GLN A 151 17.69 -3.31 4.93
N LEU A 152 16.50 -3.82 5.26
CA LEU A 152 15.27 -3.07 5.56
C LEU A 152 14.85 -3.34 7.01
#